data_AF-A0A1J5HQ76-F1
#
_entry.id   AF-A0A1J5HQ76-F1
#
_cell.length_a   1.000
_cell.length_b   1.000
_cell.length_c   1.000
_cell.angle_alpha   90.00
_cell.angle_beta   90.00
_cell.angle_gamma   90.00
#
_symmetry.space_group_name_H-M   'P 1'
#
loop_
_entity.id
_entity.type
_entity.pdbx_description
1 polymer ?
#
loop_
_entity_poly.entity_id
_entity_poly.type
_entity_poly.pdbx_seq_one_letter_code
_entity_poly.pdbx_strand_id
1 'polypeptide(L)' 'MCKLTKIERFQLFCLESFKNAADIKASAAFQLFKQTAVFDYLANGYEVLHTQGKNFIIADIKDYILQRK' A
#
# COMPACT_ATOMS: atom_id res chain seq x y z
N MET A 1 4.46 13.08 20.95
CA MET A 1 3.87 12.65 19.67
C MET A 1 4.66 11.43 19.18
N CYS A 2 4.01 10.28 18.99
CA CYS A 2 4.68 9.10 18.47
C CYS A 2 5.03 9.35 16.99
N LYS A 3 6.31 9.30 16.62
CA LYS A 3 6.74 9.50 15.24
C LYS A 3 6.54 8.20 14.47
N LEU A 4 5.92 8.29 13.29
CA LEU A 4 5.84 7.17 12.35
C LEU A 4 7.25 6.70 11.96
N THR A 5 7.41 5.41 11.73
CA THR A 5 8.61 4.82 11.14
C THR A 5 8.70 5.12 9.63
N LYS A 6 9.83 4.78 9.01
CA LYS A 6 10.00 4.90 7.55
C LYS A 6 9.01 4.01 6.79
N ILE A 7 8.80 2.79 7.29
CA ILE A 7 7.89 1.80 6.71
C ILE A 7 6.44 2.27 6.82
N GLU A 8 6.02 2.76 7.99
CA GLU A 8 4.65 3.26 8.17
C GLU A 8 4.35 4.47 7.27
N ARG A 9 5.31 5.39 7.09
CA ARG A 9 5.15 6.50 6.13
C ARG A 9 4.98 6.00 4.71
N PHE A 10 5.74 4.99 4.32
CA PHE A 10 5.64 4.38 3.00
C PHE A 10 4.31 3.65 2.80
N GLN A 11 3.85 2.90 3.79
CA GLN A 11 2.53 2.25 3.77
C GLN A 11 1.40 3.27 3.63
N LEU A 12 1.46 4.39 4.36
CA LEU A 12 0.48 5.48 4.23
C LEU A 12 0.52 6.11 2.83
N PHE A 13 1.71 6.36 2.28
CA PHE A 13 1.87 6.85 0.92
C PHE A 13 1.25 5.89 -0.11
N CYS A 14 1.47 4.59 0.03
CA CYS A 14 0.91 3.57 -0.85
C CYS A 14 -0.62 3.51 -0.73
N LEU A 15 -1.14 3.54 0.50
CA LEU A 15 -2.57 3.52 0.77
C LEU A 15 -3.28 4.73 0.15
N GLU A 16 -2.74 5.93 0.33
CA GLU A 16 -3.33 7.15 -0.24
C GLU A 16 -3.23 7.16 -1.77
N SER A 17 -2.10 6.72 -2.31
CA SER A 17 -1.89 6.62 -3.75
C SER A 17 -2.85 5.62 -4.39
N PHE A 18 -3.06 4.46 -3.76
CA PHE A 18 -4.01 3.45 -4.20
C PHE A 18 -5.45 3.96 -4.10
N LYS A 19 -5.83 4.58 -2.97
CA LYS A 19 -7.15 5.21 -2.76
C LYS A 19 -7.51 6.15 -3.92
N ASN A 20 -6.58 7.05 -4.27
CA ASN A 20 -6.78 8.01 -5.36
C ASN A 20 -6.86 7.33 -6.73
N ALA A 21 -6.06 6.29 -6.97
CA ALA A 21 -6.05 5.57 -8.25
C ALA A 21 -7.20 4.55 -8.43
N ALA A 22 -7.89 4.19 -7.34
CA ALA A 22 -9.05 3.30 -7.33
C ALA A 22 -10.38 4.05 -7.12
N ASP A 23 -10.33 5.36 -6.85
CA ASP A 23 -11.49 6.20 -6.54
C ASP A 23 -12.37 5.63 -5.42
N ILE A 24 -11.75 5.21 -4.31
CA ILE A 24 -12.45 4.63 -3.15
C ILE A 24 -12.23 5.45 -1.88
N LYS A 25 -13.06 5.23 -0.86
CA LYS A 25 -12.88 5.85 0.46
C LYS A 25 -11.64 5.31 1.16
N ALA A 26 -10.96 6.16 1.93
CA ALA A 26 -9.78 5.79 2.72
C ALA A 26 -10.04 4.57 3.63
N SER A 27 -11.21 4.53 4.28
CA SER A 27 -11.60 3.41 5.15
C SER A 27 -11.74 2.09 4.38
N ALA A 28 -12.27 2.15 3.15
CA ALA A 28 -12.41 0.97 2.29
C ALA A 28 -11.05 0.47 1.81
N ALA A 29 -10.16 1.38 1.38
CA ALA A 29 -8.78 1.04 1.02
C ALA A 29 -8.03 0.41 2.20
N PHE A 30 -8.20 0.95 3.40
CA PHE A 30 -7.55 0.44 4.61
C PHE A 30 -8.05 -0.96 4.98
N GLN A 31 -9.37 -1.18 4.93
CA GLN A 31 -9.94 -2.51 5.14
C GLN A 31 -9.41 -3.52 4.13
N LEU A 32 -9.34 -3.14 2.85
CA LEU A 32 -8.83 -4.00 1.79
C LEU A 32 -7.37 -4.38 2.05
N PHE A 33 -6.51 -3.41 2.38
CA PHE A 33 -5.10 -3.67 2.68
C PHE A 33 -4.92 -4.58 3.90
N LYS A 34 -5.79 -4.45 4.92
CA LYS A 34 -5.80 -5.36 6.06
C LYS A 34 -6.23 -6.77 5.69
N GLN A 35 -7.32 -6.92 4.94
CA GLN A 35 -7.87 -8.23 4.58
C GLN A 35 -6.95 -9.02 3.64
N THR A 36 -6.21 -8.30 2.79
CA THR A 36 -5.31 -8.91 1.79
C THR A 36 -3.85 -8.96 2.25
N ALA A 37 -3.53 -8.56 3.49
CA ALA A 37 -2.16 -8.49 4.04
C ALA A 37 -1.19 -7.61 3.21
N VAL A 38 -1.69 -6.59 2.51
CA VAL A 38 -0.86 -5.66 1.73
C VAL A 38 0.09 -4.87 2.63
N PHE A 39 -0.29 -4.55 3.86
CA PHE A 39 0.62 -3.86 4.79
C PHE A 39 1.88 -4.71 5.07
N ASP A 40 1.71 -6.00 5.27
CA ASP A 40 2.81 -6.93 5.51
C ASP A 40 3.70 -7.04 4.26
N TYR A 41 3.09 -7.17 3.09
CA TYR A 41 3.78 -7.15 1.80
C TYR A 41 4.64 -5.90 1.59
N LEU A 42 4.08 -4.72 1.84
CA LEU A 42 4.79 -3.45 1.71
C LEU A 42 5.92 -3.30 2.74
N ALA A 43 5.76 -3.89 3.93
CA ALA A 43 6.80 -3.88 4.96
C ALA A 43 7.96 -4.80 4.57
N ASN A 44 7.66 -6.03 4.14
CA ASN A 44 8.66 -7.01 3.73
C ASN A 44 9.38 -6.60 2.43
N GLY A 45 8.66 -5.98 1.50
CA GLY A 45 9.20 -5.48 0.24
C GLY A 45 9.80 -4.07 0.30
N TYR A 46 9.86 -3.45 1.48
CA TYR A 46 10.19 -2.02 1.62
C TYR A 46 11.47 -1.64 0.88
N GLU A 47 12.58 -2.36 1.09
CA GLU A 47 13.89 -2.03 0.51
C GLU A 47 13.88 -1.93 -1.02
N VAL A 48 13.05 -2.74 -1.69
CA VAL A 48 12.92 -2.72 -3.14
C VAL A 48 11.86 -1.69 -3.57
N LEU A 49 10.66 -1.77 -3.00
CA LEU A 49 9.49 -1.02 -3.46
C LEU A 49 9.62 0.49 -3.23
N HIS A 50 10.30 0.93 -2.16
CA HIS A 50 10.42 2.36 -1.84
C HIS A 50 11.29 3.16 -2.84
N THR A 51 12.03 2.47 -3.71
CA THR A 51 12.83 3.07 -4.78
C THR A 51 12.06 3.18 -6.11
N GLN A 52 10.88 2.55 -6.19
CA GLN A 52 10.09 2.46 -7.41
C GLN A 52 9.18 3.68 -7.60
N GLY A 53 8.75 3.89 -8.84
CA GLY A 53 7.78 4.93 -9.17
C GLY A 53 6.39 4.63 -8.61
N LYS A 54 5.65 5.68 -8.24
CA LYS A 54 4.27 5.58 -7.71
C LYS A 54 3.35 4.70 -8.56
N ASN A 55 3.37 4.86 -9.89
CA ASN A 55 2.51 4.10 -10.80
C ASN A 55 2.83 2.60 -10.79
N PHE A 56 4.12 2.24 -10.68
CA PHE A 56 4.54 0.85 -10.57
C PHE A 56 4.01 0.23 -9.27
N ILE A 57 4.23 0.92 -8.14
CA ILE A 57 3.78 0.45 -6.82
C ILE A 57 2.26 0.23 -6.79
N ILE A 58 1.47 1.14 -7.38
CA ILE A 58 0.02 0.99 -7.44
C ILE A 58 -0.37 -0.24 -8.29
N ALA A 59 0.28 -0.45 -9.44
CA ALA A 59 -0.01 -1.58 -10.32
C ALA A 59 0.32 -2.91 -9.62
N ASP A 60 1.46 -2.95 -8.93
CA ASP A 60 1.93 -4.11 -8.16
C ASP A 60 0.99 -4.44 -6.99
N ILE A 61 0.53 -3.44 -6.23
CA ILE A 61 -0.49 -3.62 -5.18
C ILE A 61 -1.81 -4.16 -5.76
N LYS A 62 -2.23 -3.66 -6.92
CA LYS A 62 -3.46 -4.14 -7.60
C LYS A 62 -3.32 -5.61 -7.98
N ASP A 63 -2.17 -5.99 -8.54
CA ASP A 63 -1.88 -7.38 -8.92
C ASP A 63 -1.86 -8.30 -7.68
N TYR A 64 -1.16 -7.90 -6.62
CA TYR A 64 -1.11 -8.63 -5.36
C TYR A 64 -2.50 -8.87 -4.75
N ILE A 65 -3.37 -7.84 -4.76
CA ILE A 65 -4.75 -7.97 -4.28
C ILE A 65 -5.55 -8.92 -5.17
N LEU A 66 -5.35 -8.89 -6.49
CA LEU A 66 -6.05 -9.75 -7.45
C LEU A 66 -5.70 -11.23 -7.23
N GLN A 67 -4.43 -11.54 -6.96
CA GLN A 67 -3.97 -12.91 -6.68
C GLN A 67 -4.51 -13.49 -5.35
N ARG A 68 -5.06 -12.63 -4.48
CA ARG A 68 -5.59 -12.98 -3.15
C ARG A 68 -7.12 -13.00 -3.08
N LYS A 69 -7.79 -12.67 -4.19
CA LYS A 69 -9.24 -12.77 -4.34
C LYS A 69 -9.64 -14.16 -4.85
#